data_AF-A0A2I9CSS3-F1
#
_entry.id   AF-A0A2I9CSS3-F1
#
_cell.length_a   1.000
_cell.length_b   1.000
_cell.length_c   1.000
_cell.angle_alpha   90.00
_cell.angle_beta   90.00
_cell.angle_gamma   90.00
#
_symmetry.space_group_name_H-M   'P 1'
#
loop_
_entity.id
_entity.type
_entity.pdbx_description
1 polymer ?
#
loop_
_entity_poly.entity_id
_entity_poly.type
_entity_poly.pdbx_seq_one_letter_code
_entity_poly.pdbx_strand_id
1 'polypeptide(L)' 'MTKVAVTVDAQGRLTLPPEAQARLALKPGQTVVIDVDLPMEETPVGEGENPFLRFIGSLPPLAEDSRTSYQRERGHED' A
#
# COMPACT_ATOMS: atom_id res chain seq x y z
N MET A 1 -14.08 14.65 -17.63
CA MET A 1 -12.69 14.17 -17.54
C MET A 1 -12.20 13.85 -18.95
N THR A 2 -11.12 14.46 -19.40
CA THR A 2 -10.55 14.21 -20.73
C THR A 2 -9.48 13.14 -20.61
N LYS A 3 -9.67 11.99 -21.25
CA LYS A 3 -8.68 10.91 -21.31
C LYS A 3 -7.80 11.12 -22.55
N VAL A 4 -6.49 11.13 -22.38
CA VAL A 4 -5.51 11.21 -23.46
C VAL A 4 -4.69 9.93 -23.46
N ALA A 5 -4.69 9.21 -24.59
CA ALA A 5 -3.79 8.09 -24.77
C ALA A 5 -2.39 8.62 -25.08
N VAL A 6 -1.40 8.17 -24.32
CA VAL A 6 0.01 8.52 -24.46
C VAL A 6 0.84 7.25 -24.54
N THR A 7 1.93 7.30 -25.29
CA THR A 7 2.86 6.18 -25.39
C THR A 7 3.99 6.36 -24.38
N VAL A 8 4.32 5.29 -23.66
CA VAL A 8 5.49 5.19 -22.79
C VAL A 8 6.66 4.65 -23.62
N ASP A 9 7.79 5.34 -23.62
CA ASP A 9 9.01 4.84 -24.29
C ASP A 9 9.75 3.77 -23.45
N ALA A 10 10.82 3.20 -24.01
CA ALA A 10 11.61 2.16 -23.36
C ALA A 10 12.33 2.65 -22.07
N GLN A 11 12.38 3.96 -21.84
CA GLN A 11 12.99 4.61 -20.69
C GLN A 11 11.93 5.08 -19.68
N GLY A 12 10.66 4.75 -19.90
CA GLY A 12 9.56 5.11 -19.01
C GLY A 12 9.08 6.57 -19.16
N ARG A 13 9.42 7.26 -20.25
CA ARG A 13 8.97 8.64 -20.50
C ARG A 13 7.66 8.65 -21.26
N LEU A 14 6.77 9.56 -20.87
CA LEU A 14 5.50 9.80 -21.55
C LEU A 14 5.68 10.79 -22.68
N THR A 15 5.32 10.39 -23.90
CA THR A 15 5.28 11.32 -25.04
C THR A 15 3.84 11.73 -25.31
N LEU A 16 3.56 13.02 -25.18
CA LEU A 16 2.25 13.59 -25.47
C LEU A 16 2.06 13.70 -27.00
N PRO A 17 0.93 13.24 -27.56
CA PRO A 17 0.64 13.46 -28.96
C PRO A 17 0.40 14.96 -29.24
N PRO A 18 0.68 15.44 -30.46
CA PRO A 18 0.57 16.86 -30.82
C PRO A 18 -0.81 17.45 -30.53
N GLU A 19 -1.87 16.66 -30.69
CA GLU A 19 -3.26 17.06 -30.40
C GLU A 19 -3.48 17.36 -28.91
N ALA A 20 -2.87 16.57 -28.02
CA ALA A 20 -2.93 16.80 -26.59
C ALA A 20 -2.12 18.04 -26.20
N GLN A 21 -0.95 18.23 -26.82
CA GLN A 21 -0.11 19.41 -26.57
C GLN A 21 -0.82 20.71 -26.97
N ALA A 22 -1.52 20.72 -28.11
CA ALA A 22 -2.31 21.86 -28.56
C ALA A 22 -3.50 22.16 -27.64
N ARG A 23 -4.15 21.12 -27.09
CA ARG A 23 -5.31 21.27 -26.19
C ARG A 23 -4.92 21.66 -24.77
N LEU A 24 -3.83 21.10 -24.24
CA LEU A 24 -3.35 21.40 -22.88
C LEU A 24 -2.51 22.68 -22.82
N ALA A 25 -2.02 23.18 -23.96
CA ALA A 25 -1.23 24.41 -24.08
C ALA A 25 -0.12 24.52 -23.03
N LEU A 26 0.60 23.41 -22.79
CA LEU A 26 1.60 23.30 -21.74
C LEU A 26 2.78 24.25 -21.99
N LYS A 27 3.15 25.02 -20.98
CA LYS A 27 4.31 25.93 -21.01
C LYS A 27 5.52 25.31 -20.31
N PRO A 28 6.75 25.66 -20.70
CA PRO A 28 7.94 25.29 -19.95
C PRO A 28 7.82 25.72 -18.48
N GLY A 29 8.12 24.81 -17.54
CA GLY A 29 8.02 25.05 -16.10
C GLY A 29 6.65 24.79 -15.47
N GLN A 30 5.67 24.33 -16.24
CA GLN A 30 4.35 23.98 -15.72
C GLN A 30 4.33 22.60 -15.05
N THR A 31 3.76 22.52 -13.86
CA THR A 31 3.55 21.25 -13.14
C THR A 31 2.34 20.51 -13.70
N VAL A 32 2.51 19.22 -13.96
CA VAL A 32 1.43 18.31 -14.38
C VAL A 32 1.21 17.30 -13.26
N VAL A 33 -0.04 17.18 -12.80
CA VAL A 33 -0.45 16.16 -11.83
C VAL A 33 -1.09 15.02 -12.62
N ILE A 34 -0.63 13.80 -12.38
CA ILE A 34 -1.17 12.59 -13.02
C ILE A 34 -1.84 11.77 -11.94
N ASP A 35 -3.18 11.77 -11.94
CA ASP A 35 -3.95 10.83 -11.14
C ASP A 35 -3.93 9.47 -11.84
N VAL A 36 -3.10 8.57 -11.34
CA VAL A 36 -3.03 7.19 -11.82
C VAL A 36 -3.87 6.33 -10.88
N ASP A 37 -5.02 5.89 -11.39
CA ASP A 37 -5.79 4.82 -10.77
C ASP A 37 -5.12 3.50 -11.18
N LEU A 38 -4.07 3.15 -10.45
CA LEU A 38 -3.49 1.82 -10.58
C LEU A 38 -4.49 0.87 -9.94
N PRO A 39 -5.04 -0.12 -10.66
CA PRO A 39 -5.57 -1.26 -9.96
C PRO A 39 -4.42 -1.73 -9.07
N MET A 40 -4.64 -1.76 -7.76
CA MET A 40 -3.80 -2.60 -6.93
C MET A 40 -3.96 -3.98 -7.56
N GLU A 41 -3.00 -4.39 -8.39
CA GLU A 41 -2.56 -5.76 -8.32
C GLU A 41 -2.34 -5.92 -6.83
N GLU A 42 -3.23 -6.67 -6.19
CA GLU A 42 -2.88 -7.36 -4.97
C GLU A 42 -1.54 -7.99 -5.35
N THR A 43 -0.44 -7.32 -5.01
CA THR A 43 0.83 -8.00 -4.82
C THR A 43 0.35 -9.16 -3.96
N PRO A 44 0.38 -10.41 -4.45
CA PRO A 44 0.19 -11.50 -3.53
C PRO A 44 1.21 -11.15 -2.47
N VAL A 45 0.72 -10.84 -1.25
CA VAL A 45 1.59 -10.66 -0.11
C VAL A 45 2.46 -11.88 -0.24
N GLY A 46 3.71 -11.66 -0.68
CA GLY A 46 4.57 -12.77 -0.99
C GLY A 46 4.48 -13.62 0.24
N GLU A 47 4.39 -14.93 0.07
CA GLU A 47 4.46 -15.90 1.16
C GLU A 47 5.76 -15.78 2.00
N GLY A 48 6.48 -14.64 1.93
CA GLY A 48 7.19 -14.10 3.08
C GLY A 48 6.21 -13.83 4.20
N GLU A 49 6.00 -14.87 5.01
CA GLU A 49 5.51 -14.80 6.39
C GLU A 49 5.85 -13.43 6.98
N ASN A 50 4.82 -12.65 7.31
CA ASN A 50 5.04 -11.43 8.08
C ASN A 50 5.91 -11.83 9.30
N PRO A 51 7.11 -11.25 9.46
CA PRO A 51 8.06 -11.70 10.48
C PRO A 51 7.46 -11.57 11.89
N PHE A 52 6.50 -10.67 12.08
CA PHE A 52 5.73 -10.55 13.31
C PHE A 52 4.72 -11.69 13.49
N LEU A 53 4.08 -12.17 12.42
CA LEU A 53 3.17 -13.33 12.51
C LEU A 53 3.94 -14.63 12.79
N ARG A 54 5.13 -14.82 12.21
CA ARG A 54 6.00 -15.96 12.52
C ARG A 54 6.47 -15.95 13.97
N PHE A 55 6.83 -14.77 14.48
CA PHE A 55 7.21 -14.59 15.89
C PHE A 55 6.05 -14.92 16.82
N ILE A 56 4.86 -14.36 16.59
CA ILE A 56 3.67 -14.59 17.42
C ILE A 56 3.28 -16.08 17.42
N GLY A 57 3.33 -16.76 16.27
CA GLY A 57 3.03 -18.19 16.16
C GLY A 57 4.03 -19.12 16.87
N SER A 58 5.21 -18.62 17.22
CA SER A 58 6.25 -19.37 17.96
C SER A 58 6.21 -19.17 19.47
N LEU A 59 5.34 -18.29 19.97
CA LEU A 59 5.21 -18.05 21.40
C LEU A 59 4.56 -19.27 22.07
N PRO A 60 5.07 -19.73 23.23
CA PRO A 60 4.40 -20.77 23.99
C PRO A 60 2.98 -20.32 24.35
N PRO A 61 2.01 -21.25 24.41
CA PRO A 61 0.67 -20.92 24.88
C PRO A 61 0.79 -20.34 26.29
N LEU A 62 0.11 -19.23 26.53
CA LEU A 62 -0.01 -18.70 27.89
C LEU A 62 -0.79 -19.72 28.71
N ALA A 63 -0.27 -20.07 29.90
CA ALA A 63 -0.92 -21.02 30.81
C ALA A 63 -2.30 -20.53 31.26
N GLU A 64 -2.51 -19.21 31.24
CA GLU A 64 -3.74 -18.53 31.58
C GLU A 64 -3.83 -17.21 30.82
N ASP A 65 -5.06 -16.75 30.58
CA ASP A 65 -5.25 -15.44 29.97
C ASP A 65 -4.85 -14.30 30.93
N SER A 66 -4.59 -13.12 30.36
CA SER A 66 -4.12 -11.95 31.12
C SER A 66 -5.10 -11.49 32.21
N ARG A 67 -6.40 -11.76 32.04
CA ARG A 67 -7.42 -11.39 33.03
C ARG A 67 -7.36 -12.32 34.23
N THR A 68 -7.22 -13.62 34.00
CA THR A 68 -7.06 -14.64 35.04
C THR A 68 -5.77 -14.41 35.85
N SER A 69 -4.65 -14.14 35.18
CA SER A 69 -3.38 -13.79 35.83
C SER A 69 -3.52 -12.53 36.70
N TYR A 70 -4.15 -11.48 36.17
CA TYR A 70 -4.38 -10.23 36.90
C TYR A 70 -5.27 -10.42 38.14
N GLN A 71 -6.33 -11.22 38.03
CA GLN A 71 -7.22 -11.51 39.15
C GLN A 71 -6.50 -12.25 40.27
N ARG A 72 -5.65 -13.23 39.95
CA ARG A 72 -4.83 -13.95 40.94
C ARG A 72 -3.85 -13.03 41.64
N GLU A 73 -3.06 -12.24 40.89
CA GLU A 73 -2.05 -11.34 41.48
C GLU A 73 -2.66 -10.24 42.35
N ARG A 74 -3.90 -9.83 42.06
CA ARG A 74 -4.62 -8.79 42.79
C ARG A 74 -5.57 -9.33 43.86
N GLY A 75 -5.67 -10.65 44.04
CA GLY A 75 -6.54 -11.27 45.03
C GLY A 75 -8.03 -11.08 44.74
N HIS A 76 -8.41 -10.99 43.47
CA HIS A 76 -9.80 -10.96 42.99
C HIS A 76 -10.23 -12.37 42.53
N GLU A 77 -9.99 -13.39 43.36
CA GLU A 77 -10.57 -14.73 43.16
C GLU A 77 -11.99 -14.71 43.74
N ASP A 78 -13.02 -14.93 42.90
CA ASP A 78 -14.41 -15.16 43.33
C ASP A 78 -14.63 -16.65 43.66
#